data_AF-A0AA39ZTK9-F1
#
_entry.id   AF-A0AA39ZTK9-F1
#
_cell.length_a   1.000
_cell.length_b   1.000
_cell.length_c   1.000
_cell.angle_alpha   90.00
_cell.angle_beta   90.00
_cell.angle_gamma   90.00
#
_symmetry.space_group_name_H-M   'P 1'
#
loop_
_entity.id
_entity.type
_entity.pdbx_description
1 polymer ?
#
loop_
_entity_poly.entity_id
_entity_poly.type
_entity_poly.pdbx_seq_one_letter_code
_entity_poly.pdbx_strand_id
1 'polypeptide(L)'
;MVIHPVDVRPFDGGRKTTANGPSSCGLFAVNSPNLTYTESEIRSKYAYHTTIVSQNGDDRYVATPKETVYNFKVDRKVSKVGVMLVGWGGSNGSTLGTDAKTLKDVNIPFHDVLPIVHPNDLVIGGWDISSLNLAASIDRAAKDQVDNLISGSKSCTEHVERIRKDIRDFKAANNMDKAIVQWTANMEHYADIIPGVNGTAENILRAITDGHEEVSPSTVFAVACIL
;
A
#
# COMPACT_ATOMS: atom_id res chain seq x y z
N MET A 1 -14.57 -16.14 2.84
CA MET A 1 -13.63 -15.04 3.07
C MET A 1 -14.43 -13.93 3.68
N VAL A 2 -14.24 -13.78 4.98
CA VAL A 2 -14.85 -12.74 5.79
C VAL A 2 -13.73 -11.76 6.12
N ILE A 3 -14.00 -10.46 5.97
CA ILE A 3 -13.09 -9.45 6.52
C ILE A 3 -13.12 -9.66 8.03
N HIS A 4 -11.99 -10.05 8.60
CA HIS A 4 -11.91 -10.16 10.05
C HIS A 4 -11.79 -8.74 10.62
N PRO A 5 -12.79 -8.26 11.39
CA PRO A 5 -12.67 -6.98 12.07
C PRO A 5 -11.57 -7.12 13.12
N VAL A 6 -10.57 -6.24 13.05
CA VAL A 6 -9.62 -6.09 14.15
C VAL A 6 -10.21 -5.03 15.07
N ASP A 7 -10.54 -5.41 16.31
CA ASP A 7 -10.74 -4.43 17.39
C ASP A 7 -9.36 -3.87 17.73
N VAL A 8 -8.88 -2.91 16.93
CA VAL A 8 -7.63 -2.21 17.19
C VAL A 8 -7.90 -1.25 18.34
N ARG A 9 -7.91 -1.77 19.56
CA ARG A 9 -7.76 -0.89 20.71
C ARG A 9 -6.39 -0.23 20.56
N PRO A 10 -6.30 1.10 20.69
CA PRO A 10 -5.00 1.75 20.74
C PRO A 10 -4.15 1.03 21.78
N PHE A 11 -2.94 0.62 21.42
CA PHE A 11 -1.99 0.11 22.39
C PHE A 11 -1.66 1.26 23.35
N ASP A 12 -2.32 1.29 24.52
CA ASP A 12 -1.99 2.20 25.60
C ASP A 12 -0.77 1.62 26.31
N GLY A 13 0.43 1.91 25.80
CA GLY A 13 1.68 1.42 26.37
C GLY A 13 2.00 1.94 27.79
N GLY A 14 1.07 1.84 28.75
CA GLY A 14 1.18 2.28 30.14
C GLY A 14 1.42 3.77 30.34
N ARG A 15 1.54 4.55 29.26
CA ARG A 15 1.74 6.00 29.32
C ARG A 15 0.37 6.65 29.23
N LYS A 16 -0.11 7.17 30.36
CA LYS A 16 -1.13 8.21 30.39
C LYS A 16 -0.64 9.40 29.56
N THR A 17 -0.95 9.43 28.28
CA THR A 17 -0.83 10.64 27.46
C THR A 17 -2.08 11.46 27.74
N THR A 18 -1.91 12.46 28.60
CA THR A 18 -2.86 13.56 28.72
C THR A 18 -3.04 14.18 27.33
N ALA A 19 -4.25 14.10 26.79
CA ALA A 19 -4.63 14.83 25.59
C ALA A 19 -4.44 16.34 25.82
N ASN A 20 -3.80 17.02 24.86
CA ASN A 20 -4.18 18.36 24.39
C ASN A 20 -3.19 18.89 23.33
N GLY A 21 -3.69 19.17 22.13
CA GLY A 21 -3.05 19.99 21.11
C GLY A 21 -3.11 19.39 19.71
N PRO A 22 -3.47 20.16 18.66
CA PRO A 22 -3.27 19.72 17.28
C PRO A 22 -1.77 19.49 17.10
N SER A 23 -1.38 18.31 16.62
CA SER A 23 0.02 17.99 16.30
C SER A 23 0.58 19.13 15.47
N SER A 24 1.53 19.87 16.04
CA SER A 24 2.14 21.04 15.43
C SER A 24 2.84 20.60 14.14
N CYS A 25 2.19 20.82 13.00
CA CYS A 25 2.79 20.72 11.68
C CYS A 25 3.83 21.85 11.55
N GLY A 26 5.01 21.64 12.13
CA GLY A 26 6.02 22.70 12.25
C GLY A 26 7.38 22.26 12.76
N LEU A 27 7.75 20.98 12.73
CA LEU A 27 9.07 20.55 13.20
C LEU A 27 10.21 20.89 12.20
N PHE A 28 9.92 21.00 10.90
CA PHE A 28 10.93 21.22 9.88
C PHE A 28 10.38 22.07 8.71
N ALA A 29 11.14 23.10 8.31
CA ALA A 29 10.84 23.94 7.16
C ALA A 29 12.13 24.29 6.42
N VAL A 30 12.16 24.04 5.12
CA VAL A 30 13.30 24.42 4.26
C VAL A 30 13.03 25.81 3.69
N ASN A 31 13.90 26.77 4.04
CA ASN A 31 13.89 28.09 3.43
C ASN A 31 14.60 28.04 2.08
N SER A 32 13.85 28.12 0.98
CA SER A 32 14.38 28.09 -0.37
C SER A 32 13.51 28.95 -1.29
N PRO A 33 14.10 29.69 -2.26
CA PRO A 33 13.34 30.45 -3.25
C PRO A 33 12.54 29.54 -4.20
N ASN A 34 12.87 28.24 -4.24
CA ASN A 34 12.17 27.24 -5.04
C ASN A 34 11.06 26.52 -4.26
N LEU A 35 10.77 26.96 -3.03
CA LEU A 35 9.74 26.38 -2.18
C LEU A 35 8.68 27.41 -1.82
N THR A 36 7.43 26.99 -1.84
CA THR A 36 6.31 27.77 -1.32
C THR A 36 5.43 26.87 -0.46
N TYR A 37 5.17 27.30 0.77
CA TYR A 37 4.28 26.63 1.71
C TYR A 37 2.97 27.40 1.79
N THR A 38 1.84 26.71 1.65
CA THR A 38 0.51 27.22 2.00
C THR A 38 -0.06 26.38 3.15
N GLU A 39 -1.23 26.71 3.66
CA GLU A 39 -1.90 25.89 4.69
C GLU A 39 -2.16 24.46 4.21
N SER A 40 -2.47 24.27 2.93
CA SER A 40 -2.89 22.98 2.37
C SER A 40 -1.81 22.26 1.56
N GLU A 41 -0.77 22.93 1.09
CA GLU A 41 0.16 22.39 0.10
C GLU A 41 1.62 22.84 0.30
N ILE A 42 2.55 22.01 -0.17
CA ILE A 42 3.96 22.37 -0.39
C ILE A 42 4.21 22.30 -1.89
N ARG A 43 4.73 23.39 -2.46
CA ARG A 43 5.10 23.48 -3.88
C ARG A 43 6.60 23.63 -4.00
N SER A 44 7.23 22.78 -4.81
CA SER A 44 8.67 22.81 -5.04
C SER A 44 9.02 22.83 -6.52
N LYS A 45 10.02 23.62 -6.89
CA LYS A 45 10.62 23.62 -8.23
C LYS A 45 11.96 22.90 -8.18
N TYR A 46 12.15 21.90 -9.03
CA TYR A 46 13.36 21.09 -9.07
C TYR A 46 13.86 20.93 -10.51
N ALA A 47 15.09 21.38 -10.77
CA ALA A 47 15.76 21.17 -12.04
C ALA A 47 16.47 19.81 -12.04
N TYR A 48 15.85 18.81 -12.68
CA TYR A 48 16.45 17.50 -12.87
C TYR A 48 17.43 17.56 -14.03
N HIS A 49 18.68 17.21 -13.76
CA HIS A 49 19.74 17.20 -14.75
C HIS A 49 20.04 15.76 -15.14
N THR A 50 20.08 15.51 -16.45
CA THR A 50 20.49 14.23 -17.03
C THR A 50 21.42 14.47 -18.19
N THR A 51 22.07 13.43 -18.70
CA THR A 51 22.96 13.52 -19.85
C THR A 51 22.55 12.44 -20.85
N ILE A 52 22.23 12.85 -22.07
CA ILE A 52 21.94 11.93 -23.17
C ILE A 52 23.25 11.70 -23.92
N VAL A 53 23.64 10.43 -24.07
CA VAL A 53 24.84 10.06 -24.84
C VAL A 53 24.38 9.43 -26.15
N SER A 54 24.86 9.96 -27.27
CA SER A 54 24.63 9.42 -28.61
C SER A 54 25.95 9.14 -29.30
N GLN A 55 26.05 8.00 -29.99
CA GLN A 55 27.19 7.69 -30.86
C GLN A 55 26.91 8.26 -32.25
N ASN A 56 27.82 9.09 -32.75
CA ASN A 56 27.78 9.54 -34.14
C ASN A 56 28.41 8.48 -35.04
N GLY A 57 28.15 8.55 -36.36
CA GLY A 57 28.61 7.56 -37.36
C GLY A 57 30.13 7.35 -37.48
N ASP A 58 30.94 8.12 -36.77
CA ASP A 58 32.41 8.00 -36.71
C ASP A 58 32.91 7.35 -35.39
N ASP A 59 32.10 6.51 -34.73
CA ASP A 59 32.37 5.90 -33.42
C ASP A 59 32.65 6.89 -32.27
N ARG A 60 32.31 8.17 -32.47
CA ARG A 60 32.43 9.21 -31.45
C ARG A 60 31.17 9.31 -30.60
N TYR A 61 31.32 9.17 -29.30
CA TYR A 61 30.26 9.48 -28.34
C TYR A 61 30.14 10.99 -28.10
N VAL A 62 28.93 11.51 -28.19
CA VAL A 62 28.57 12.90 -27.88
C VAL A 62 27.64 12.89 -26.67
N ALA A 63 28.09 13.46 -25.56
CA ALA A 63 27.30 13.63 -24.35
C ALA A 63 26.65 15.01 -24.34
N THR A 64 25.32 15.04 -24.27
CA THR A 64 24.52 16.27 -24.26
C THR A 64 23.80 16.41 -22.91
N PRO A 65 24.22 17.35 -22.05
CA PRO A 65 23.48 17.67 -20.84
C PRO A 65 22.07 18.15 -21.17
N LYS A 66 21.09 17.66 -20.41
CA LYS A 66 19.68 18.01 -20.52
C LYS A 66 19.16 18.38 -19.13
N GLU A 67 18.54 19.54 -19.04
CA GLU A 67 17.77 19.94 -17.85
C GLU A 67 16.28 19.71 -18.10
N THR A 68 15.56 19.25 -17.10
CA THR A 68 14.10 19.19 -17.08
C THR A 68 13.61 19.72 -15.75
N VAL A 69 12.86 20.82 -15.79
CA VAL A 69 12.33 21.47 -14.60
C VAL A 69 10.99 20.86 -14.22
N TYR A 70 10.94 20.25 -13.05
CA TYR A 70 9.72 19.74 -12.44
C TYR A 70 9.16 20.74 -11.42
N ASN A 71 7.84 20.83 -11.38
CA ASN A 71 7.12 21.54 -10.33
C ASN A 71 6.29 20.51 -9.56
N PHE A 72 6.71 20.16 -8.35
CA PHE A 72 6.02 19.20 -7.50
C PHE A 72 5.01 19.91 -6.60
N LYS A 73 3.90 19.23 -6.35
CA LYS A 73 2.87 19.62 -5.39
C LYS A 73 2.68 18.47 -4.41
N VAL A 74 2.77 18.74 -3.12
CA VAL A 74 2.50 17.79 -2.04
C VAL A 74 1.38 18.34 -1.19
N ASP A 75 0.31 17.56 -0.99
CA ASP A 75 -0.77 17.94 -0.08
C ASP A 75 -0.29 17.79 1.38
N ARG A 76 -0.56 18.79 2.22
CA ARG A 76 -0.16 18.79 3.65
C ARG A 76 -1.11 17.99 4.54
N LYS A 77 -2.34 17.71 4.08
CA LYS A 77 -3.30 16.91 4.83
C LYS A 77 -2.87 15.44 4.80
N VAL A 78 -2.44 14.93 5.96
CA VAL A 78 -2.26 13.49 6.17
C VAL A 78 -3.63 12.83 6.19
N SER A 79 -3.88 11.96 5.22
CA SER A 79 -5.14 11.23 5.08
C SER A 79 -5.24 10.12 6.12
N LYS A 80 -6.45 9.77 6.58
CA LYS A 80 -6.65 8.54 7.36
C LYS A 80 -6.55 7.34 6.43
N VAL A 81 -5.56 6.47 6.66
CA VAL A 81 -5.24 5.34 5.77
C VAL A 81 -5.55 4.02 6.45
N GLY A 82 -6.29 3.16 5.74
CA GLY A 82 -6.41 1.75 6.07
C GLY A 82 -5.44 0.88 5.27
N VAL A 83 -4.90 -0.16 5.88
CA VAL A 83 -4.17 -1.23 5.19
C VAL A 83 -4.99 -2.50 5.26
N MET A 84 -5.20 -3.16 4.12
CA MET A 84 -5.86 -4.45 4.05
C MET A 84 -4.87 -5.49 3.54
N LEU A 85 -4.47 -6.46 4.37
CA LEU A 85 -3.59 -7.53 3.90
C LEU A 85 -4.36 -8.74 3.40
N VAL A 86 -3.90 -9.31 2.29
CA VAL A 86 -4.31 -10.64 1.86
C VAL A 86 -3.34 -11.64 2.49
N GLY A 87 -3.82 -12.61 3.27
CA GLY A 87 -2.97 -13.50 4.07
C GLY A 87 -2.53 -12.89 5.40
N TRP A 88 -3.42 -12.11 6.06
CA TRP A 88 -3.12 -11.41 7.31
C TRP A 88 -2.76 -12.37 8.47
N GLY A 89 -3.25 -13.61 8.47
CA GLY A 89 -2.96 -14.63 9.48
C GLY A 89 -1.63 -15.37 9.30
N GLY A 90 -0.82 -15.00 8.30
CA GLY A 90 0.54 -15.52 8.11
C GLY A 90 1.58 -14.81 8.98
N SER A 91 2.80 -15.36 9.02
CA SER A 91 3.93 -14.83 9.83
C SER A 91 4.24 -13.35 9.58
N ASN A 92 4.02 -12.89 8.35
CA ASN A 92 4.27 -11.50 7.92
C ASN A 92 3.13 -10.54 8.29
N GLY A 93 1.90 -11.01 8.45
CA GLY A 93 0.77 -10.19 8.90
C GLY A 93 0.68 -10.09 10.42
N SER A 94 1.21 -11.08 11.15
CA SER A 94 1.12 -11.16 12.60
C SER A 94 2.26 -10.50 13.38
N THR A 95 3.30 -9.97 12.71
CA THR A 95 4.51 -9.42 13.36
C THR A 95 4.90 -8.05 12.78
N LEU A 96 4.70 -6.96 13.52
CA LEU A 96 5.29 -5.64 13.27
C LEU A 96 6.36 -5.36 14.35
N GLY A 97 7.62 -5.16 13.97
CA GLY A 97 8.79 -5.11 14.88
C GLY A 97 8.96 -3.83 15.72
N THR A 98 10.03 -3.79 16.55
CA THR A 98 10.40 -2.68 17.48
C THR A 98 11.88 -2.33 17.46
N ASP A 99 12.21 -1.06 17.74
CA ASP A 99 13.55 -0.44 17.67
C ASP A 99 14.29 -0.45 19.04
N ALA A 100 15.62 -0.64 18.99
CA ALA A 100 16.51 -0.66 20.15
C ALA A 100 17.78 0.21 19.99
N LYS A 101 17.81 1.32 20.75
CA LYS A 101 18.97 1.83 21.53
C LYS A 101 20.32 2.03 20.80
N THR A 102 20.57 3.08 20.01
CA THR A 102 21.97 3.32 19.53
C THR A 102 22.51 4.76 19.38
N LEU A 103 21.78 5.83 19.74
CA LEU A 103 22.36 7.14 20.14
C LEU A 103 23.48 7.81 19.26
N LYS A 104 23.05 8.55 18.20
CA LYS A 104 23.52 9.87 17.64
C LYS A 104 24.08 9.96 16.20
N ASP A 105 23.33 10.71 15.39
CA ASP A 105 23.71 11.80 14.43
C ASP A 105 22.49 12.75 14.36
N VAL A 106 22.60 13.98 13.81
CA VAL A 106 21.39 14.81 13.53
C VAL A 106 20.65 14.22 12.34
N ASN A 107 19.86 13.20 12.62
CA ASN A 107 18.89 12.63 11.70
C ASN A 107 17.55 13.32 11.92
N ILE A 108 17.00 13.86 10.85
CA ILE A 108 15.57 14.18 10.80
C ILE A 108 14.89 12.84 10.44
N PRO A 109 14.02 12.29 11.30
CA PRO A 109 13.23 11.12 10.93
C PRO A 109 12.58 11.34 9.57
N PHE A 110 12.57 10.34 8.68
CA PHE A 110 12.04 10.51 7.32
C PHE A 110 10.60 11.05 7.30
N HIS A 111 9.82 10.79 8.36
CA HIS A 111 8.46 11.32 8.55
C HIS A 111 8.37 12.81 8.87
N ASP A 112 9.46 13.45 9.27
CA ASP A 112 9.53 14.89 9.53
C ASP A 112 9.96 15.69 8.30
N VAL A 113 10.36 15.02 7.21
CA VAL A 113 10.76 15.65 5.94
C VAL A 113 9.53 16.00 5.09
N LEU A 114 8.51 15.14 5.08
CA LEU A 114 7.24 15.35 4.40
C LEU A 114 6.09 14.81 5.26
N PRO A 115 4.88 15.39 5.16
CA PRO A 115 3.70 14.85 5.85
C PRO A 115 3.40 13.43 5.35
N ILE A 116 3.76 12.43 6.15
CA ILE A 116 3.48 11.03 5.87
C ILE A 116 2.64 10.42 7.00
N VAL A 117 1.93 9.35 6.67
CA VAL A 117 1.12 8.62 7.65
C VAL A 117 2.06 7.90 8.61
N HIS A 118 1.85 8.07 9.92
CA HIS A 118 2.60 7.34 10.92
C HIS A 118 2.05 5.90 11.03
N PRO A 119 2.89 4.85 11.19
CA PRO A 119 2.42 3.46 11.28
C PRO A 119 1.37 3.20 12.37
N ASN A 120 1.46 3.88 13.52
CA ASN A 120 0.47 3.78 14.60
C ASN A 120 -0.93 4.30 14.22
N ASP A 121 -1.05 5.10 13.16
CA ASP A 121 -2.32 5.65 12.69
C ASP A 121 -2.97 4.78 11.60
N LEU A 122 -2.33 3.66 11.23
CA LEU A 122 -2.87 2.72 10.27
C LEU A 122 -3.97 1.88 10.92
N VAL A 123 -5.14 1.90 10.30
CA VAL A 123 -6.20 0.96 10.64
C VAL A 123 -6.03 -0.27 9.78
N ILE A 124 -5.92 -1.43 10.42
CA ILE A 124 -5.57 -2.65 9.71
C ILE A 124 -6.74 -3.63 9.68
N GLY A 125 -6.97 -4.20 8.49
CA GLY A 125 -7.89 -5.31 8.26
C GLY A 125 -7.33 -6.21 7.18
N GLY A 126 -8.18 -7.06 6.61
CA GLY A 126 -7.76 -7.91 5.51
C GLY A 126 -8.55 -9.19 5.41
N TRP A 127 -7.96 -10.12 4.68
CA TRP A 127 -8.55 -11.41 4.37
C TRP A 127 -7.55 -12.52 4.64
N ASP A 128 -8.07 -13.66 5.04
CA ASP A 128 -7.33 -14.90 5.13
C ASP A 128 -8.25 -16.06 4.73
N ILE A 129 -7.65 -17.12 4.18
CA ILE A 129 -8.37 -18.37 3.85
C ILE A 129 -8.64 -19.20 5.11
N SER A 130 -7.96 -18.88 6.21
CA SER A 130 -8.24 -19.37 7.55
C SER A 130 -9.18 -18.44 8.30
N SER A 131 -10.10 -19.01 9.08
CA SER A 131 -11.03 -18.30 9.94
C SER A 131 -10.45 -17.91 11.30
N LEU A 132 -9.20 -18.27 11.58
CA LEU A 132 -8.54 -17.99 12.86
C LEU A 132 -8.40 -16.48 13.11
N ASN A 133 -8.59 -16.08 14.38
CA ASN A 133 -8.28 -14.73 14.80
C ASN A 133 -6.76 -14.55 14.97
N LEU A 134 -6.29 -13.30 15.01
CA LEU A 134 -4.86 -12.98 15.00
C LEU A 134 -4.07 -13.60 16.17
N ALA A 135 -4.66 -13.65 17.37
CA ALA A 135 -4.04 -14.27 18.54
C ALA A 135 -3.80 -15.77 18.30
N ALA A 136 -4.82 -16.47 17.80
CA ALA A 136 -4.72 -17.89 17.44
C ALA A 136 -3.76 -18.14 16.26
N SER A 137 -3.62 -17.16 15.35
CA SER A 137 -2.68 -17.24 14.23
C SER A 137 -1.22 -17.08 14.65
N ILE A 138 -0.92 -16.27 15.68
CA ILE A 138 0.44 -16.11 16.24
C ILE A 138 0.94 -17.41 16.86
N ASP A 139 0.05 -18.15 17.56
CA ASP A 139 0.38 -19.43 18.19
C ASP A 139 0.52 -20.58 17.18
N ARG A 140 0.20 -20.34 15.90
CA ARG A 140 0.21 -21.36 14.83
C ARG A 140 1.60 -21.49 14.20
N ALA A 141 2.18 -22.68 14.28
CA ALA A 141 3.27 -23.09 13.39
C ALA A 141 2.72 -23.37 11.98
N ALA A 142 2.65 -22.33 11.13
CA ALA A 142 2.51 -22.37 9.66
C ALA A 142 1.79 -23.61 9.05
N LYS A 143 0.52 -23.84 9.41
CA LYS A 143 -0.27 -24.95 8.86
C LYS A 143 -1.43 -24.41 8.04
N ASP A 144 -1.52 -24.83 6.77
CA ASP A 144 -2.58 -24.41 5.85
C ASP A 144 -3.94 -24.93 6.34
N GLN A 145 -4.78 -24.02 6.83
CA GLN A 145 -6.18 -24.28 7.16
C GLN A 145 -7.05 -23.44 6.24
N VAL A 146 -7.89 -24.11 5.46
CA VAL A 146 -8.76 -23.47 4.46
C VAL A 146 -10.21 -23.72 4.85
N ASP A 147 -10.82 -22.74 5.50
CA ASP A 147 -12.21 -22.81 5.98
C ASP A 147 -12.96 -21.49 5.82
N ASN A 148 -12.31 -20.46 5.27
CA ASN A 148 -12.87 -19.12 5.08
C ASN A 148 -12.83 -18.67 3.61
N LEU A 149 -13.49 -19.39 2.71
CA LEU A 149 -13.50 -19.09 1.27
C LEU A 149 -14.73 -18.28 0.82
N ILE A 150 -14.59 -17.47 -0.23
CA ILE A 150 -15.76 -16.96 -0.95
C ILE A 150 -16.32 -18.14 -1.75
N SER A 151 -17.65 -18.31 -1.76
CA SER A 151 -18.28 -19.39 -2.51
C SER A 151 -17.94 -19.31 -4.01
N GLY A 152 -17.82 -20.48 -4.64
CA GLY A 152 -17.43 -20.62 -6.04
C GLY A 152 -16.18 -21.50 -6.18
N SER A 153 -15.97 -22.01 -7.40
CA SER A 153 -14.82 -22.87 -7.73
C SER A 153 -13.80 -22.21 -8.66
N LYS A 154 -14.09 -20.99 -9.13
CA LYS A 154 -13.28 -20.24 -10.08
C LYS A 154 -13.23 -18.77 -9.71
N SER A 155 -12.10 -18.15 -9.97
CA SER A 155 -11.92 -16.69 -9.93
C SER A 155 -12.85 -16.02 -10.95
N CYS A 156 -13.77 -15.19 -10.48
CA CYS A 156 -14.81 -14.62 -11.33
C CYS A 156 -15.18 -13.17 -10.95
N THR A 157 -16.05 -12.56 -11.76
CA THR A 157 -16.55 -11.20 -11.54
C THR A 157 -17.25 -11.05 -10.20
N GLU A 158 -17.98 -12.06 -9.72
CA GLU A 158 -18.60 -12.02 -8.39
C GLU A 158 -17.56 -11.91 -7.27
N HIS A 159 -16.38 -12.53 -7.43
CA HIS A 159 -15.28 -12.38 -6.48
C HIS A 159 -14.67 -10.98 -6.53
N VAL A 160 -14.51 -10.40 -7.73
CA VAL A 160 -14.07 -8.99 -7.89
C VAL A 160 -15.04 -8.06 -7.16
N GLU A 161 -16.34 -8.16 -7.44
CA GLU A 161 -17.34 -7.28 -6.85
C GLU A 161 -17.45 -7.46 -5.34
N ARG A 162 -17.27 -8.69 -4.84
CA ARG A 162 -17.19 -8.94 -3.40
C ARG A 162 -16.00 -8.22 -2.77
N ILE A 163 -14.80 -8.32 -3.34
CA ILE A 163 -13.60 -7.66 -2.81
C ILE A 163 -13.75 -6.13 -2.89
N ARG A 164 -14.31 -5.60 -3.99
CA ARG A 164 -14.59 -4.15 -4.12
C ARG A 164 -15.58 -3.66 -3.07
N LYS A 165 -16.61 -4.45 -2.78
CA LYS A 165 -17.57 -4.13 -1.71
C LYS A 165 -16.88 -4.17 -0.34
N ASP A 166 -16.09 -5.20 -0.09
CA ASP A 166 -15.33 -5.36 1.16
C ASP A 166 -14.40 -4.15 1.43
N ILE A 167 -13.68 -3.67 0.42
CA ILE A 167 -12.83 -2.45 0.51
C ILE A 167 -13.68 -1.22 0.82
N ARG A 168 -14.81 -1.04 0.11
CA ARG A 168 -15.72 0.11 0.30
C ARG A 168 -16.32 0.11 1.71
N ASP A 169 -16.78 -1.04 2.18
CA ASP A 169 -17.35 -1.21 3.51
C ASP A 169 -16.29 -0.94 4.59
N PHE A 170 -15.07 -1.46 4.42
CA PHE A 170 -13.97 -1.20 5.35
C PHE A 170 -13.63 0.29 5.45
N LYS A 171 -13.57 0.99 4.31
CA LYS A 171 -13.38 2.45 4.30
C LYS A 171 -14.52 3.18 5.00
N ALA A 172 -15.76 2.83 4.70
CA ALA A 172 -16.94 3.48 5.26
C ALA A 172 -17.05 3.27 6.78
N ALA A 173 -16.91 2.02 7.24
CA ALA A 173 -16.98 1.66 8.65
C ALA A 173 -15.92 2.36 9.51
N ASN A 174 -14.76 2.68 8.92
CA ASN A 174 -13.64 3.29 9.63
C ASN A 174 -13.41 4.77 9.28
N ASN A 175 -14.30 5.38 8.49
CA ASN A 175 -14.21 6.77 8.02
C ASN A 175 -12.84 7.09 7.38
N MET A 176 -12.40 6.25 6.44
CA MET A 176 -11.09 6.33 5.81
C MET A 176 -11.12 7.11 4.50
N ASP A 177 -10.09 7.94 4.31
CA ASP A 177 -9.87 8.63 3.04
C ASP A 177 -9.31 7.66 1.98
N LYS A 178 -8.34 6.82 2.39
CA LYS A 178 -7.59 5.93 1.49
C LYS A 178 -7.49 4.51 2.07
N ALA A 179 -7.41 3.53 1.19
CA ALA A 179 -7.10 2.14 1.53
C ALA A 179 -5.94 1.66 0.65
N ILE A 180 -5.01 0.93 1.25
CA ILE A 180 -3.91 0.25 0.55
C ILE A 180 -4.12 -1.25 0.76
N VAL A 181 -4.16 -2.02 -0.33
CA VAL A 181 -4.25 -3.47 -0.27
C VAL A 181 -2.86 -4.05 -0.56
N GLN A 182 -2.39 -4.97 0.28
CA GLN A 182 -1.08 -5.59 0.13
C GLN A 182 -1.19 -7.11 0.23
N TRP A 183 -0.65 -7.80 -0.77
CA TRP A 183 -0.61 -9.25 -0.79
C TRP A 183 0.53 -9.77 0.08
N THR A 184 0.21 -10.51 1.13
CA THR A 184 1.15 -11.22 2.01
C THR A 184 0.78 -12.69 2.20
N ALA A 185 -0.10 -13.22 1.35
CA ALA A 185 -0.52 -14.60 1.36
C ALA A 185 0.54 -15.50 0.70
N ASN A 186 0.25 -16.80 0.68
CA ASN A 186 1.13 -17.80 0.09
C ASN A 186 1.48 -17.44 -1.37
N MET A 187 2.70 -17.82 -1.77
CA MET A 187 3.18 -17.65 -3.13
C MET A 187 2.34 -18.49 -4.09
N GLU A 188 1.79 -17.86 -5.13
CA GLU A 188 1.10 -18.54 -6.23
C GLU A 188 2.11 -18.96 -7.30
N HIS A 189 1.72 -19.92 -8.15
CA HIS A 189 2.48 -20.20 -9.37
C HIS A 189 2.39 -19.00 -10.32
N TYR A 190 3.37 -18.87 -11.22
CA TYR A 190 3.31 -17.86 -12.27
C TYR A 190 2.18 -18.20 -13.24
N ALA A 191 1.33 -17.22 -13.56
CA ALA A 191 0.35 -17.33 -14.62
C ALA A 191 1.03 -17.25 -15.99
N ASP A 192 0.57 -18.06 -16.94
CA ASP A 192 1.07 -18.01 -18.31
C ASP A 192 0.51 -16.77 -19.04
N ILE A 193 1.35 -16.08 -19.82
CA ILE A 193 0.87 -14.97 -20.65
C ILE A 193 0.31 -15.51 -21.96
N ILE A 194 -1.02 -15.59 -22.04
CA ILE A 194 -1.73 -16.16 -23.18
C ILE A 194 -2.31 -15.03 -24.05
N PRO A 195 -1.99 -14.99 -25.37
CA PRO A 195 -2.57 -14.05 -26.30
C PRO A 195 -4.11 -14.08 -26.28
N GLY A 196 -4.73 -12.91 -26.12
CA GLY A 196 -6.19 -12.79 -26.05
C GLY A 196 -6.82 -13.11 -24.68
N VAL A 197 -6.03 -13.51 -23.68
CA VAL A 197 -6.53 -13.81 -22.32
C VAL A 197 -6.09 -12.76 -21.31
N ASN A 198 -4.80 -12.51 -21.12
CA ASN A 198 -4.30 -11.66 -20.03
C ASN A 198 -3.26 -10.62 -20.46
N GLY A 199 -3.05 -10.44 -21.77
CA GLY A 199 -2.11 -9.46 -22.31
C GLY A 199 -2.62 -8.01 -22.38
N THR A 200 -3.92 -7.76 -22.19
CA THR A 200 -4.50 -6.41 -22.19
C THR A 200 -5.56 -6.26 -21.10
N ALA A 201 -5.90 -5.02 -20.75
CA ALA A 201 -6.94 -4.72 -19.76
C ALA A 201 -8.31 -5.31 -20.15
N GLU A 202 -8.68 -5.24 -21.43
CA GLU A 202 -9.95 -5.76 -21.93
C GLU A 202 -9.98 -7.29 -21.87
N ASN A 203 -8.87 -7.92 -22.25
CA ASN A 203 -8.76 -9.37 -22.26
C ASN A 203 -8.84 -9.93 -20.84
N ILE A 204 -8.12 -9.32 -19.87
CA ILE A 204 -8.14 -9.83 -18.49
C ILE A 204 -9.51 -9.69 -17.83
N LEU A 205 -10.24 -8.59 -18.09
CA LEU A 205 -11.60 -8.41 -17.60
C LEU A 205 -12.57 -9.42 -18.22
N ARG A 206 -12.42 -9.74 -19.51
CA ARG A 206 -13.19 -10.81 -20.15
C ARG A 206 -12.84 -12.18 -19.56
N ALA A 207 -11.55 -12.49 -19.38
CA ALA A 207 -11.10 -13.76 -18.80
C ALA A 207 -11.65 -13.98 -17.38
N ILE A 208 -11.74 -12.92 -16.56
CA ILE A 208 -12.40 -12.96 -15.25
C ILE A 208 -13.90 -13.26 -15.39
N THR A 209 -14.57 -12.60 -16.34
CA THR A 209 -16.01 -12.81 -16.58
C THR A 209 -16.30 -14.25 -17.01
N ASP A 210 -15.44 -14.82 -17.84
CA ASP A 210 -15.58 -16.18 -18.36
C ASP A 210 -15.11 -17.26 -17.34
N GLY A 211 -14.52 -16.86 -16.21
CA GLY A 211 -13.94 -17.78 -15.23
C GLY A 211 -12.79 -18.62 -15.80
N HIS A 212 -11.88 -17.96 -16.53
CA HIS A 212 -10.74 -18.62 -17.15
C HIS A 212 -9.77 -19.17 -16.08
N GLU A 213 -9.19 -20.35 -16.31
CA GLU A 213 -8.40 -21.07 -15.29
C GLU A 213 -7.08 -20.35 -14.93
N GLU A 214 -6.48 -19.64 -15.87
CA GLU A 214 -5.31 -18.77 -15.64
C GLU A 214 -5.60 -17.51 -14.79
N VAL A 215 -6.85 -17.24 -14.43
CA VAL A 215 -7.17 -16.12 -13.53
C VAL A 215 -6.91 -16.55 -12.10
N SER A 216 -5.77 -16.16 -11.57
CA SER A 216 -5.40 -16.41 -10.17
C SER A 216 -6.21 -15.54 -9.18
N PRO A 217 -6.34 -15.97 -7.92
CA PRO A 217 -6.87 -15.10 -6.87
C PRO A 217 -6.15 -13.76 -6.77
N SER A 218 -4.82 -13.72 -6.84
CA SER A 218 -4.07 -12.44 -6.82
C SER A 218 -4.46 -11.50 -7.96
N THR A 219 -4.80 -12.04 -9.15
CA THR A 219 -5.32 -11.26 -10.27
C THR A 219 -6.67 -10.62 -9.93
N VAL A 220 -7.59 -11.37 -9.31
CA VAL A 220 -8.89 -10.85 -8.87
C VAL A 220 -8.73 -9.72 -7.85
N PHE A 221 -7.84 -9.90 -6.86
CA PHE A 221 -7.55 -8.85 -5.89
C PHE A 221 -6.94 -7.60 -6.54
N ALA A 222 -5.99 -7.76 -7.45
CA ALA A 222 -5.37 -6.65 -8.16
C ALA A 222 -6.40 -5.85 -8.98
N VAL A 223 -7.23 -6.55 -9.76
CA VAL A 223 -8.30 -5.93 -10.56
C VAL A 223 -9.32 -5.23 -9.65
N ALA A 224 -9.73 -5.84 -8.55
CA ALA A 224 -10.64 -5.24 -7.58
C ALA A 224 -10.08 -3.96 -6.93
N CYS A 225 -8.75 -3.86 -6.76
CA CYS A 225 -8.11 -2.66 -6.21
C CYS A 225 -7.99 -1.51 -7.22
N ILE A 226 -7.87 -1.84 -8.51
CA ILE A 226 -7.70 -0.87 -9.60
C ILE A 226 -9.06 -0.25 -10.00
N LEU A 227 -10.16 -1.01 -9.91
CA LEU A 227 -11.53 -0.60 -10.31
C LEU A 227 -12.34 0.06 -9.18
#